data_AF-A0A3T0ECW9-F1
#
_entry.id   AF-A0A3T0ECW9-F1
#
_cell.length_a   1.000
_cell.length_b   1.000
_cell.length_c   1.000
_cell.angle_alpha   90.00
_cell.angle_beta   90.00
_cell.angle_gamma   90.00
#
_symmetry.space_group_name_H-M   'P 1'
#
loop_
_entity.id
_entity.type
_entity.pdbx_description
1 polymer ?
#
loop_
_entity_poly.entity_id
_entity_poly.type
_entity_poly.pdbx_seq_one_letter_code
_entity_poly.pdbx_strand_id
1 'polypeptide(L)'
;MISGVTDTSLGGSDRPKPGGPRRVFFCLRRIPLDKEPIAMSDILMPKATAVWLVDNTSLSFEQIADFCGLHRLEVKGIADGDVAAGVRGSDPIAGGQLTSEEIAKAESDPAYRMQATRPKYAELQETARKKGPRYTPLSRRQNRPDAIAWLVRNHPELTDGQISKLVGTTKTTIEAVRERTHWNSANIKPTDPVSLGLCSQIDLDEQVRKASKRRKEMEEAGTVKVEEDVLRPAEETAPASSGPTTLDELFGKSAPQDGDED
;
A
#
# COMPACT_ATOMS: atom_id res chain seq x y z
N MET A 1 86.79 -15.43 -51.88
CA MET A 1 86.12 -14.85 -53.06
C MET A 1 84.65 -14.69 -52.71
N ILE A 2 84.15 -13.44 -52.77
CA ILE A 2 82.75 -12.93 -52.89
C ILE A 2 81.69 -13.42 -51.88
N SER A 3 80.74 -12.65 -51.33
CA SER A 3 80.43 -11.22 -51.12
C SER A 3 79.02 -11.15 -50.48
N GLY A 4 78.69 -10.07 -49.75
CA GLY A 4 77.31 -9.64 -49.39
C GLY A 4 77.04 -9.64 -47.88
N VAL A 5 77.06 -8.53 -47.12
CA VAL A 5 76.32 -7.23 -47.18
C VAL A 5 74.81 -7.35 -46.93
N THR A 6 74.37 -6.89 -45.74
CA THR A 6 73.30 -5.90 -45.44
C THR A 6 73.31 -5.72 -43.91
N ASP A 7 73.79 -4.58 -43.39
CA ASP A 7 73.07 -3.31 -43.15
C ASP A 7 71.87 -3.46 -42.20
N THR A 8 71.82 -2.66 -41.12
CA THR A 8 70.82 -1.59 -40.91
C THR A 8 70.63 -1.24 -39.41
N SER A 9 71.01 0.01 -39.06
CA SER A 9 70.32 0.97 -38.15
C SER A 9 70.17 0.65 -36.64
N LEU A 10 70.89 1.32 -35.73
CA LEU A 10 70.74 2.70 -35.18
C LEU A 10 69.53 2.93 -34.26
N GLY A 11 69.81 3.65 -33.16
CA GLY A 11 68.85 4.35 -32.31
C GLY A 11 68.80 3.76 -30.90
N GLY A 12 69.09 4.47 -29.81
CA GLY A 12 68.93 5.89 -29.55
C GLY A 12 68.28 5.99 -28.18
N SER A 13 69.05 6.40 -27.17
CA SER A 13 68.67 6.46 -25.77
C SER A 13 67.75 7.65 -25.50
N ASP A 14 66.46 7.38 -25.27
CA ASP A 14 65.48 8.38 -24.84
C ASP A 14 64.92 8.02 -23.46
N ARG A 15 64.96 9.00 -22.54
CA ARG A 15 64.39 8.89 -21.19
C ARG A 15 62.88 9.16 -21.23
N PRO A 16 62.03 8.40 -20.53
CA PRO A 16 60.69 8.86 -20.22
C PRO A 16 60.56 9.37 -18.77
N LYS A 17 59.82 10.48 -18.65
CA LYS A 17 59.29 11.12 -17.43
C LYS A 17 57.90 10.54 -17.07
N PRO A 18 57.28 10.92 -15.93
CA PRO A 18 56.48 10.04 -15.08
C PRO A 18 54.96 10.05 -15.35
N GLY A 19 54.26 9.07 -14.77
CA GLY A 19 52.88 9.24 -14.28
C GLY A 19 51.79 8.47 -15.04
N GLY A 20 51.37 7.32 -14.49
CA GLY A 20 50.12 6.66 -14.83
C GLY A 20 49.80 5.54 -13.83
N PRO A 21 48.62 5.52 -13.18
CA PRO A 21 48.30 4.48 -12.21
C PRO A 21 48.07 3.15 -12.94
N ARG A 22 48.90 2.15 -12.61
CA ARG A 22 48.78 0.78 -13.07
C ARG A 22 47.48 0.18 -12.52
N ARG A 23 46.46 0.07 -13.38
CA ARG A 23 45.30 -0.80 -13.13
C ARG A 23 45.82 -2.24 -13.07
N VAL A 24 45.95 -2.74 -11.85
CA VAL A 24 46.17 -4.15 -11.58
C VAL A 24 44.89 -4.86 -12.02
N PHE A 25 44.89 -5.43 -13.22
CA PHE A 25 43.88 -6.40 -13.64
C PHE A 25 44.08 -7.65 -12.80
N PHE A 26 43.57 -7.60 -11.57
CA PHE A 26 43.37 -8.79 -10.78
C PHE A 26 42.22 -9.53 -11.46
N CYS A 27 42.58 -10.55 -12.25
CA CYS A 27 41.65 -11.56 -12.72
C CYS A 27 41.19 -12.36 -11.49
N LEU A 28 40.32 -11.75 -10.69
CA LEU A 28 39.46 -12.46 -9.75
C LEU A 28 38.47 -13.24 -10.60
N ARG A 29 38.94 -14.43 -10.96
CA ARG A 29 38.16 -15.61 -11.29
C ARG A 29 36.80 -15.50 -10.62
N ARG A 30 35.77 -15.31 -11.45
CA ARG A 30 34.37 -15.26 -11.08
C ARG A 30 34.05 -16.57 -10.37
N ILE A 31 34.11 -16.55 -9.04
CA ILE A 31 33.65 -17.63 -8.18
C ILE A 31 32.17 -17.79 -8.54
N PRO A 32 31.73 -18.94 -9.10
CA PRO A 32 30.30 -19.19 -9.21
C PRO A 32 29.74 -19.08 -7.80
N LEU A 33 28.68 -18.29 -7.65
CA LEU A 33 27.87 -18.25 -6.44
C LEU A 33 27.28 -19.66 -6.27
N ASP A 34 28.07 -20.55 -5.69
CA ASP A 34 27.56 -21.75 -5.08
C ASP A 34 26.52 -21.27 -4.09
N LYS A 35 25.27 -21.66 -4.39
CA LYS A 35 24.11 -21.46 -3.56
C LYS A 35 24.54 -21.76 -2.12
N GLU A 36 24.54 -20.73 -1.29
CA GLU A 36 24.69 -20.96 0.14
C GLU A 36 23.64 -22.01 0.54
N PRO A 37 24.00 -23.03 1.32
CA PRO A 37 23.00 -23.94 1.85
C PRO A 37 22.03 -23.06 2.61
N ILE A 38 20.77 -23.04 2.17
CA ILE A 38 19.67 -22.30 2.79
C ILE A 38 19.38 -23.01 4.13
N ALA A 39 20.31 -22.90 5.06
CA ALA A 39 20.16 -23.32 6.42
C ALA A 39 19.74 -22.07 7.17
N MET A 40 18.42 -21.81 7.19
CA MET A 40 17.67 -21.21 8.30
C MET A 40 16.18 -21.25 7.95
N SER A 41 15.59 -22.42 8.17
CA SER A 41 14.19 -22.61 8.60
C SER A 41 13.09 -21.83 7.84
N ASP A 42 12.97 -22.05 6.53
CA ASP A 42 11.79 -21.64 5.74
C ASP A 42 10.65 -22.70 5.80
N ILE A 43 10.75 -23.69 6.69
CA ILE A 43 9.71 -24.70 6.89
C ILE A 43 8.62 -24.13 7.81
N LEU A 44 7.41 -24.01 7.27
CA LEU A 44 6.25 -23.41 7.93
C LEU A 44 5.85 -24.10 9.26
N MET A 45 6.09 -25.41 9.40
CA MET A 45 5.74 -26.20 10.58
C MET A 45 6.76 -27.33 10.87
N PRO A 46 7.94 -27.03 11.44
CA PRO A 46 9.07 -27.99 11.51
C PRO A 46 8.76 -29.25 12.35
N LYS A 47 8.02 -29.13 13.46
CA LYS A 47 7.65 -30.28 14.30
C LYS A 47 6.64 -31.21 13.61
N ALA A 48 5.64 -30.64 12.93
CA ALA A 48 4.63 -31.43 12.22
C ALA A 48 5.21 -32.09 10.96
N THR A 49 6.14 -31.42 10.27
CA THR A 49 6.88 -31.98 9.14
C THR A 49 7.81 -33.10 9.60
N ALA A 50 8.48 -32.96 10.75
CA ALA A 50 9.32 -34.02 11.32
C ALA A 50 8.52 -35.29 11.66
N VAL A 51 7.33 -35.15 12.27
CA VAL A 51 6.42 -36.30 12.52
C VAL A 51 6.10 -37.03 11.22
N TRP A 52 5.73 -36.28 10.17
CA TRP A 52 5.41 -36.87 8.87
C TRP A 52 6.62 -37.59 8.24
N LEU A 53 7.81 -36.97 8.27
CA LEU A 53 9.03 -37.56 7.71
C LEU A 53 9.44 -38.85 8.45
N VAL A 54 9.35 -38.87 9.77
CA VAL A 54 9.66 -40.07 10.58
C VAL A 54 8.71 -41.23 10.25
N ASP A 55 7.43 -40.95 10.04
CA ASP A 55 6.42 -41.98 9.80
C ASP A 55 6.38 -42.49 8.35
N ASN A 56 6.76 -41.67 7.37
CA ASN A 56 6.56 -41.95 5.94
C ASN A 56 7.86 -42.17 5.14
N THR A 57 9.03 -41.95 5.74
CA THR A 57 10.33 -42.07 5.04
C THR A 57 11.32 -42.89 5.85
N SER A 58 12.34 -43.42 5.18
CA SER A 58 13.43 -44.19 5.80
C SER A 58 14.68 -43.36 6.13
N LEU A 59 14.52 -42.04 6.25
CA LEU A 59 15.60 -41.10 6.47
C LEU A 59 16.22 -41.22 7.87
N SER A 60 17.51 -40.88 7.98
CA SER A 60 18.17 -40.84 9.28
C SER A 60 17.68 -39.67 10.14
N PHE A 61 17.68 -39.85 11.46
CA PHE A 61 17.27 -38.79 12.39
C PHE A 61 18.11 -37.51 12.29
N GLU A 62 19.37 -37.63 11.84
CA GLU A 62 20.24 -36.47 11.59
C GLU A 62 19.81 -35.70 10.35
N GLN A 63 19.43 -36.38 9.26
CA GLN A 63 18.93 -35.73 8.05
C GLN A 63 17.60 -35.00 8.30
N ILE A 64 16.69 -35.61 9.07
CA ILE A 64 15.41 -34.98 9.45
C ILE A 64 15.66 -33.77 10.36
N ALA A 65 16.57 -33.91 11.33
CA ALA A 65 16.99 -32.83 12.22
C ALA A 65 17.53 -31.62 11.45
N ASP A 66 18.44 -31.86 10.50
CA ASP A 66 19.04 -30.79 9.69
C ASP A 66 18.02 -30.10 8.77
N PHE A 67 17.09 -30.87 8.20
CA PHE A 67 16.05 -30.33 7.32
C PHE A 67 15.02 -29.49 8.08
N CYS A 68 14.55 -29.97 9.24
CA CYS A 68 13.57 -29.27 10.06
C CYS A 68 14.20 -28.21 11.00
N GLY A 69 15.52 -28.14 11.10
CA GLY A 69 16.23 -27.29 12.06
C GLY A 69 15.99 -27.68 13.52
N LEU A 70 15.74 -28.96 13.78
CA LEU A 70 15.50 -29.52 15.12
C LEU A 70 16.72 -30.30 15.61
N HIS A 71 16.83 -30.53 16.91
CA HIS A 71 17.92 -31.36 17.43
C HIS A 71 17.63 -32.85 17.22
N ARG A 72 18.66 -33.68 16.99
CA ARG A 72 18.52 -35.15 16.83
C ARG A 72 17.72 -35.82 17.97
N LEU A 73 17.87 -35.32 19.20
CA LEU A 73 17.13 -35.83 20.37
C LEU A 73 15.63 -35.54 20.29
N GLU A 74 15.24 -34.40 19.71
CA GLU A 74 13.82 -34.05 19.53
C GLU A 74 13.18 -34.95 18.47
N VAL A 75 13.89 -35.23 17.37
CA VAL A 75 13.43 -36.17 16.33
C VAL A 75 13.29 -37.58 16.91
N LYS A 76 14.24 -38.01 17.76
CA LYS A 76 14.12 -39.27 18.49
C LYS A 76 12.90 -39.28 19.42
N GLY A 77 12.69 -38.22 20.19
CA GLY A 77 11.51 -38.08 21.05
C GLY A 77 10.19 -38.02 20.29
N ILE A 78 10.20 -37.59 19.02
CA ILE A 78 9.04 -37.67 18.10
C ILE A 78 8.80 -39.12 17.67
N ALA A 79 9.86 -39.85 17.29
CA ALA A 79 9.77 -41.27 16.94
C ALA A 79 9.29 -42.14 18.11
N ASP A 80 9.70 -41.79 19.33
CA ASP A 80 9.27 -42.45 20.56
C ASP A 80 7.85 -42.02 21.00
N GLY A 81 7.26 -41.00 20.35
CA GLY A 81 5.89 -40.52 20.60
C GLY A 81 5.71 -39.58 21.80
N ASP A 82 6.80 -39.08 22.40
CA ASP A 82 6.80 -38.29 23.64
C ASP A 82 6.66 -36.77 23.40
N VAL A 83 7.37 -36.22 22.40
CA VAL A 83 7.51 -34.76 22.21
C VAL A 83 6.37 -34.13 21.39
N ALA A 84 5.63 -34.93 20.63
CA ALA A 84 4.61 -34.46 19.67
C ALA A 84 3.23 -35.09 19.89
N ALA A 85 2.92 -35.51 21.11
CA ALA A 85 1.61 -36.07 21.46
C ALA A 85 0.48 -35.09 21.06
N GLY A 86 -0.29 -35.44 20.02
CA GLY A 86 -1.41 -34.65 19.50
C GLY A 86 -1.12 -33.76 18.29
N VAL A 87 0.10 -33.73 17.76
CA VAL A 87 0.42 -33.01 16.52
C VAL A 87 0.16 -33.90 15.31
N ARG A 88 -0.72 -33.48 14.41
CA ARG A 88 -0.94 -34.17 13.13
C ARG A 88 0.22 -33.87 12.18
N GLY A 89 0.84 -34.91 11.63
CA GLY A 89 1.89 -34.78 10.63
C GLY A 89 1.42 -33.97 9.42
N SER A 90 2.26 -33.02 8.99
CA SER A 90 2.01 -32.17 7.81
C SER A 90 2.94 -32.59 6.69
N ASP A 91 2.36 -33.01 5.56
CA ASP A 91 3.10 -33.47 4.39
C ASP A 91 3.88 -32.30 3.73
N PRO A 92 5.23 -32.35 3.69
CA PRO A 92 6.05 -31.33 3.05
C PRO A 92 6.01 -31.39 1.51
N ILE A 93 5.60 -32.51 0.92
CA ILE A 93 5.41 -32.66 -0.53
C ILE A 93 4.15 -31.93 -0.96
N ALA A 94 3.04 -32.16 -0.24
CA ALA A 94 1.78 -31.44 -0.47
C ALA A 94 1.94 -29.92 -0.23
N GLY A 95 2.77 -29.53 0.73
CA GLY A 95 3.14 -28.13 0.99
C GLY A 95 4.08 -27.50 -0.06
N GLY A 96 4.59 -28.30 -1.01
CA GLY A 96 5.54 -27.85 -2.02
C GLY A 96 6.90 -27.43 -1.45
N GLN A 97 7.25 -27.90 -0.25
CA GLN A 97 8.51 -27.63 0.44
C GLN A 97 9.58 -28.68 0.08
N LEU A 98 9.18 -29.90 -0.24
CA LEU A 98 10.04 -30.98 -0.73
C LEU A 98 9.47 -31.61 -2.01
N THR A 99 10.36 -32.16 -2.83
CA THR A 99 9.97 -33.02 -3.96
C THR A 99 10.21 -34.48 -3.59
N SER A 100 9.40 -35.38 -4.13
CA SER A 100 9.58 -36.83 -3.92
C SER A 100 10.95 -37.33 -4.43
N GLU A 101 11.48 -36.72 -5.49
CA GLU A 101 12.81 -37.01 -6.01
C GLU A 101 13.93 -36.69 -5.01
N GLU A 102 13.77 -35.63 -4.21
CA GLU A 102 14.75 -35.23 -3.21
C GLU A 102 14.78 -36.20 -2.04
N ILE A 103 13.61 -36.70 -1.61
CA ILE A 103 13.50 -37.73 -0.58
C ILE A 103 14.18 -39.02 -1.05
N ALA A 104 13.92 -39.47 -2.28
CA ALA A 104 14.52 -40.70 -2.81
C ALA A 104 16.06 -40.64 -2.86
N LYS A 105 16.64 -39.46 -3.17
CA LYS A 105 18.10 -39.26 -3.09
C LYS A 105 18.61 -39.33 -1.66
N ALA A 106 17.89 -38.71 -0.73
CA ALA A 106 18.25 -38.68 0.68
C ALA A 106 18.12 -40.06 1.36
N GLU A 107 17.20 -40.91 0.89
CA GLU A 107 17.08 -42.31 1.33
C GLU A 107 18.22 -43.18 0.81
N SER A 108 18.77 -42.85 -0.37
CA SER A 108 19.88 -43.59 -0.98
C SER A 108 21.23 -43.27 -0.34
N ASP A 109 21.40 -42.06 0.22
CA ASP A 109 22.64 -41.61 0.86
C ASP A 109 22.36 -40.94 2.22
N PRO A 110 22.76 -41.56 3.35
CA PRO A 110 22.51 -41.02 4.69
C PRO A 110 23.32 -39.75 5.00
N ALA A 111 24.38 -39.44 4.23
CA ALA A 111 25.15 -38.21 4.37
C ALA A 111 24.54 -37.03 3.59
N TYR A 112 23.54 -37.29 2.76
CA TYR A 112 22.91 -36.27 1.93
C TYR A 112 22.03 -35.34 2.77
N ARG A 113 22.24 -34.03 2.62
CA ARG A 113 21.47 -32.97 3.29
C ARG A 113 20.41 -32.42 2.34
N MET A 114 19.15 -32.68 2.64
CA MET A 114 18.01 -32.23 1.82
C MET A 114 17.92 -30.70 1.77
N GLN A 115 17.61 -30.16 0.60
CA GLN A 115 17.37 -28.73 0.44
C GLN A 115 15.87 -28.44 0.26
N ALA A 116 15.34 -27.51 1.06
CA ALA A 116 13.96 -27.06 0.92
C ALA A 116 13.75 -26.33 -0.41
N THR A 117 12.71 -26.71 -1.15
CA THR A 117 12.27 -26.02 -2.35
C THR A 117 11.27 -24.93 -1.96
N ARG A 118 11.45 -23.70 -2.47
CA ARG A 118 10.46 -22.64 -2.27
C ARG A 118 9.20 -22.96 -3.08
N PRO A 119 8.00 -23.04 -2.46
CA PRO A 119 6.77 -23.27 -3.20
C PRO A 119 6.48 -22.09 -4.13
N LYS A 120 6.26 -22.39 -5.43
CA LYS A 120 5.99 -21.39 -6.48
C LYS A 120 4.75 -20.51 -6.21
N TYR A 121 3.84 -20.95 -5.34
CA TYR A 121 2.59 -20.26 -5.02
C TYR A 121 2.63 -19.43 -3.73
N ALA A 122 3.71 -19.49 -2.94
CA ALA A 122 3.81 -18.69 -1.72
C ALA A 122 3.87 -17.18 -2.01
N GLU A 123 4.50 -16.80 -3.12
CA GLU A 123 4.60 -15.39 -3.55
C GLU A 123 3.24 -14.80 -3.98
N LEU A 124 2.32 -15.64 -4.48
CA LEU A 124 0.97 -15.21 -4.85
C LEU A 124 0.03 -15.06 -3.64
N GLN A 125 0.38 -15.64 -2.49
CA GLN A 125 -0.43 -15.57 -1.26
C GLN A 125 -0.11 -14.37 -0.37
N GLU A 126 0.84 -13.51 -0.75
CA GLU A 126 0.95 -12.14 -0.22
C GLU A 126 -0.21 -11.28 -0.75
N THR A 127 -1.44 -11.77 -0.60
CA THR A 127 -2.65 -11.00 -0.82
C THR A 127 -2.55 -9.74 0.04
N ALA A 128 -2.46 -8.60 -0.66
CA ALA A 128 -2.29 -7.27 -0.08
C ALA A 128 -3.08 -7.16 1.22
N ARG A 129 -2.37 -7.05 2.36
CA ARG A 129 -2.98 -6.97 3.69
C ARG A 129 -4.10 -5.95 3.63
N LYS A 130 -5.35 -6.43 3.68
CA LYS A 130 -6.52 -5.56 3.63
C LYS A 130 -6.38 -4.60 4.80
N LYS A 131 -6.16 -3.31 4.50
CA LYS A 131 -5.98 -2.28 5.52
C LYS A 131 -7.22 -2.29 6.40
N GLY A 132 -7.09 -2.80 7.62
CA GLY A 132 -8.17 -2.85 8.59
C GLY A 132 -8.60 -1.43 9.00
N PRO A 133 -9.77 -1.27 9.64
CA PRO A 133 -10.21 0.02 10.17
C PRO A 133 -9.14 0.62 11.09
N ARG A 134 -8.68 1.85 10.79
CA ARG A 134 -7.69 2.55 11.62
C ARG A 134 -8.35 2.99 12.91
N TYR A 135 -7.83 2.57 14.06
CA TYR A 135 -8.27 3.08 15.35
C TYR A 135 -7.84 4.55 15.50
N THR A 136 -8.80 5.46 15.64
CA THR A 136 -8.52 6.86 15.94
C THR A 136 -8.44 7.06 17.46
N PRO A 137 -7.34 7.63 17.99
CA PRO A 137 -7.17 7.87 19.42
C PRO A 137 -8.23 8.84 19.96
N LEU A 138 -8.53 8.75 21.26
CA LEU A 138 -9.60 9.50 21.94
C LEU A 138 -9.49 11.02 21.74
N SER A 139 -8.26 11.57 21.78
CA SER A 139 -7.99 13.00 21.55
C SER A 139 -8.49 13.49 20.20
N ARG A 140 -8.37 12.67 19.15
CA ARG A 140 -8.79 13.01 17.79
C ARG A 140 -10.26 12.69 17.51
N ARG A 141 -11.01 12.12 18.48
CA ARG A 141 -12.44 11.79 18.28
C ARG A 141 -13.33 13.03 18.26
N GLN A 142 -12.98 14.07 19.02
CA GLN A 142 -13.74 15.32 19.06
C GLN A 142 -13.70 16.07 17.72
N ASN A 143 -12.63 15.89 16.94
CA ASN A 143 -12.45 16.52 15.64
C ASN A 143 -13.17 15.76 14.49
N ARG A 144 -13.80 14.62 14.77
CA ARG A 144 -14.54 13.83 13.77
C ARG A 144 -15.77 14.54 13.23
N PRO A 145 -16.67 15.14 14.06
CA PRO A 145 -17.80 15.92 13.54
C PRO A 145 -17.35 17.12 12.68
N ASP A 146 -16.25 17.77 13.04
CA ASP A 146 -15.66 18.88 12.27
C ASP A 146 -15.23 18.45 10.86
N ALA A 147 -14.54 17.31 10.77
CA ALA A 147 -14.14 16.68 9.51
C ALA A 147 -15.34 16.26 8.65
N ILE A 148 -16.37 15.68 9.27
CA ILE A 148 -17.60 15.28 8.56
C ILE A 148 -18.31 16.51 7.99
N ALA A 149 -18.45 17.57 8.78
CA ALA A 149 -19.12 18.79 8.34
C ALA A 149 -18.39 19.45 7.15
N TRP A 150 -17.06 19.38 7.12
CA TRP A 150 -16.27 19.83 5.97
C TRP A 150 -16.48 18.95 4.73
N LEU A 151 -16.46 17.63 4.89
CA LEU A 151 -16.67 16.69 3.77
C LEU A 151 -18.06 16.83 3.16
N VAL A 152 -19.11 16.94 3.97
CA VAL A 152 -20.49 17.12 3.49
C VAL A 152 -20.67 18.45 2.75
N ARG A 153 -19.93 19.50 3.15
CA ARG A 153 -20.01 20.83 2.53
C ARG A 153 -19.24 20.92 1.21
N ASN A 154 -18.01 20.42 1.18
CA ASN A 154 -17.12 20.60 0.02
C ASN A 154 -17.22 19.47 -1.00
N HIS A 155 -17.56 18.26 -0.55
CA HIS A 155 -17.59 17.05 -1.38
C HIS A 155 -18.95 16.32 -1.27
N PRO A 156 -20.06 16.93 -1.75
CA PRO A 156 -21.37 16.27 -1.73
C PRO A 156 -21.43 15.02 -2.62
N GLU A 157 -20.46 14.81 -3.52
CA GLU A 157 -20.33 13.63 -4.37
C GLU A 157 -19.97 12.35 -3.58
N LEU A 158 -19.38 12.50 -2.39
CA LEU A 158 -18.98 11.38 -1.54
C LEU A 158 -20.20 10.70 -0.90
N THR A 159 -20.23 9.37 -0.95
CA THR A 159 -21.24 8.59 -0.21
C THR A 159 -20.89 8.52 1.27
N ASP A 160 -21.90 8.34 2.13
CA ASP A 160 -21.70 8.15 3.57
C ASP A 160 -20.82 6.93 3.87
N GLY A 161 -20.84 5.91 3.00
CA GLY A 161 -19.95 4.76 3.08
C GLY A 161 -18.47 5.10 2.81
N GLN A 162 -18.19 6.07 1.94
CA GLN A 162 -16.83 6.57 1.70
C GLN A 162 -16.38 7.48 2.84
N ILE A 163 -17.26 8.36 3.33
CA ILE A 163 -16.98 9.22 4.50
C ILE A 163 -16.68 8.37 5.74
N SER A 164 -17.46 7.32 5.98
CA SER A 164 -17.24 6.35 7.08
C SER A 164 -15.86 5.67 6.99
N LYS A 165 -15.39 5.33 5.78
CA LYS A 165 -14.06 4.73 5.57
C LYS A 165 -12.91 5.74 5.78
N LEU A 166 -13.10 7.00 5.40
CA LEU A 166 -12.08 8.04 5.54
C LEU A 166 -11.89 8.47 7.00
N VAL A 167 -12.99 8.76 7.70
CA VAL A 167 -12.97 9.32 9.06
C VAL A 167 -13.02 8.21 10.13
N GLY A 168 -13.49 7.02 9.77
CA GLY A 168 -13.66 5.89 10.69
C GLY A 168 -14.85 6.04 11.64
N THR A 169 -15.94 6.69 11.21
CA THR A 169 -17.17 6.94 11.99
C THR A 169 -18.33 6.08 11.51
N THR A 170 -19.44 6.08 12.26
CA THR A 170 -20.68 5.40 11.87
C THR A 170 -21.55 6.30 10.98
N LYS A 171 -22.41 5.69 10.14
CA LYS A 171 -23.39 6.39 9.30
C LYS A 171 -24.36 7.25 10.11
N THR A 172 -24.82 6.73 11.25
CA THR A 172 -25.69 7.46 12.19
C THR A 172 -25.07 8.78 12.66
N THR A 173 -23.74 8.81 12.87
CA THR A 173 -23.03 10.04 13.24
C THR A 173 -22.97 11.02 12.07
N ILE A 174 -22.83 10.52 10.84
CA ILE A 174 -22.78 11.34 9.62
C ILE A 174 -24.14 12.00 9.39
N GLU A 175 -25.23 11.24 9.50
CA GLU A 175 -26.61 11.72 9.42
C GLU A 175 -26.88 12.78 10.49
N ALA A 176 -26.50 12.53 11.75
CA ALA A 176 -26.69 13.48 12.83
C ALA A 176 -25.93 14.82 12.63
N VAL A 177 -24.76 14.78 11.96
CA VAL A 177 -24.03 16.01 11.61
C VAL A 177 -24.70 16.72 10.44
N ARG A 178 -25.24 15.99 9.45
CA ARG A 178 -25.99 16.56 8.31
C ARG A 178 -27.27 17.25 8.78
N GLU A 179 -28.00 16.63 9.69
CA GLU A 179 -29.23 17.14 10.30
C GLU A 179 -28.97 18.14 11.44
N ARG A 180 -27.70 18.34 11.82
CA ARG A 180 -27.28 19.16 12.97
C ARG A 180 -27.90 18.73 14.31
N THR A 181 -28.30 17.46 14.43
CA THR A 181 -28.84 16.83 15.64
C THR A 181 -27.77 16.23 16.55
N HIS A 182 -26.49 16.31 16.17
CA HIS A 182 -25.38 15.94 17.04
C HIS A 182 -25.36 16.81 18.31
N TRP A 183 -25.09 16.22 19.47
CA TRP A 183 -25.08 16.92 20.77
C TRP A 183 -24.16 18.16 20.81
N ASN A 184 -23.10 18.16 20.00
CA ASN A 184 -22.14 19.27 19.91
C ASN A 184 -22.34 20.14 18.66
N SER A 185 -23.50 20.13 18.02
CA SER A 185 -23.73 20.79 16.72
C SER A 185 -23.42 22.30 16.72
N ALA A 186 -23.64 22.98 17.84
CA ALA A 186 -23.37 24.41 17.99
C ALA A 186 -21.88 24.79 17.89
N ASN A 187 -20.96 23.88 18.25
CA ASN A 187 -19.52 24.15 18.26
C ASN A 187 -18.76 23.54 17.07
N ILE A 188 -19.46 22.88 16.14
CA ILE A 188 -18.81 22.23 14.99
C ILE A 188 -18.21 23.27 14.06
N LYS A 189 -16.90 23.16 13.80
CA LYS A 189 -16.16 24.01 12.86
C LYS A 189 -15.70 23.17 11.68
N PRO A 190 -16.27 23.35 10.48
CA PRO A 190 -15.91 22.58 9.30
C PRO A 190 -14.43 22.76 8.97
N THR A 191 -13.65 21.72 9.25
CA THR A 191 -12.19 21.70 9.11
C THR A 191 -11.79 20.49 8.27
N ASP A 192 -10.79 20.65 7.41
CA ASP A 192 -10.32 19.61 6.51
C ASP A 192 -9.81 18.35 7.27
N PRO A 193 -10.27 17.14 6.93
CA PRO A 193 -9.83 15.90 7.57
C PRO A 193 -8.34 15.55 7.39
N VAL A 194 -7.68 16.05 6.34
CA VAL A 194 -6.24 15.84 6.12
C VAL A 194 -5.44 16.68 7.12
N SER A 195 -5.82 17.95 7.27
CA SER A 195 -5.24 18.87 8.27
C SER A 195 -5.40 18.36 9.71
N LEU A 196 -6.50 17.66 10.01
CA LEU A 196 -6.75 17.02 11.30
C LEU A 196 -6.00 15.68 11.49
N GLY A 197 -5.34 15.18 10.43
CA GLY A 197 -4.60 13.92 10.43
C GLY A 197 -5.51 12.70 10.60
N LEU A 198 -6.74 12.76 10.09
CA LEU A 198 -7.70 11.64 10.09
C LEU A 198 -7.58 10.80 8.82
N CYS A 199 -7.38 11.46 7.67
CA CYS A 199 -7.08 10.82 6.39
C CYS A 199 -5.75 11.31 5.82
N SER A 200 -5.20 10.55 4.86
CA SER A 200 -4.10 11.03 4.03
C SER A 200 -4.65 11.72 2.78
N GLN A 201 -3.87 12.64 2.19
CA GLN A 201 -4.23 13.30 0.94
C GLN A 201 -4.56 12.29 -0.16
N ILE A 202 -3.72 11.25 -0.27
CA ILE A 202 -3.88 10.17 -1.25
C ILE A 202 -5.22 9.43 -1.05
N ASP A 203 -5.58 9.12 0.20
CA ASP A 203 -6.84 8.43 0.49
C ASP A 203 -8.06 9.32 0.12
N LEU A 204 -7.99 10.64 0.37
CA LEU A 204 -9.05 11.58 0.02
C LEU A 204 -9.24 11.68 -1.50
N ASP A 205 -8.15 11.92 -2.23
CA ASP A 205 -8.16 12.06 -3.69
C ASP A 205 -8.67 10.77 -4.37
N GLU A 206 -8.30 9.59 -3.84
CA GLU A 206 -8.77 8.31 -4.35
C GLU A 206 -10.29 8.16 -4.18
N GLN A 207 -10.85 8.55 -3.03
CA GLN A 207 -12.30 8.46 -2.80
C GLN A 207 -13.07 9.48 -3.65
N VAL A 208 -12.57 10.70 -3.81
CA VAL A 208 -13.18 11.72 -4.69
C VAL A 208 -13.15 11.26 -6.15
N ARG A 209 -12.04 10.68 -6.62
CA ARG A 209 -11.95 10.09 -7.96
C ARG A 209 -12.93 8.94 -8.17
N LYS A 210 -13.10 8.07 -7.17
CA LYS A 210 -14.09 6.98 -7.22
C LYS A 210 -15.53 7.51 -7.20
N ALA A 211 -15.81 8.52 -6.38
CA ALA A 211 -17.13 9.14 -6.28
C ALA A 211 -17.53 9.87 -7.56
N SER A 212 -16.62 10.65 -8.14
CA SER A 212 -16.84 11.35 -9.41
C SER A 212 -17.05 10.38 -10.57
N LYS A 213 -16.26 9.29 -10.66
CA LYS A 213 -16.49 8.24 -11.67
C LYS A 213 -17.88 7.61 -11.54
N ARG A 214 -18.26 7.23 -10.31
CA ARG A 214 -19.59 6.68 -10.02
C ARG A 214 -20.71 7.65 -10.38
N ARG A 215 -20.54 8.94 -10.11
CA ARG A 215 -21.54 9.98 -10.47
C ARG A 215 -21.70 10.09 -11.99
N LYS A 216 -20.59 10.12 -12.74
CA LYS A 216 -20.61 10.11 -14.21
C LYS A 216 -21.30 8.86 -14.75
N GLU A 217 -20.99 7.68 -14.21
CA GLU A 217 -21.65 6.43 -14.60
C GLU A 217 -23.16 6.45 -14.29
N MET A 218 -23.59 7.07 -13.18
CA MET A 218 -25.01 7.23 -12.83
C MET A 218 -25.74 8.25 -13.71
N GLU A 219 -25.06 9.30 -14.15
CA GLU A 219 -25.55 10.30 -15.11
C GLU A 219 -25.71 9.67 -16.50
N GLU A 220 -24.71 8.92 -16.97
CA GLU A 220 -24.74 8.20 -18.25
C GLU A 220 -25.80 7.07 -18.27
N ALA A 221 -26.05 6.44 -17.11
CA ALA A 221 -27.10 5.44 -16.94
C ALA A 221 -28.50 6.03 -16.71
N GLY A 222 -28.68 7.35 -16.76
CA GLY A 222 -29.99 8.01 -16.73
C GLY A 222 -30.79 7.88 -15.43
N THR A 223 -30.14 7.58 -14.30
CA THR A 223 -30.82 7.32 -13.00
C THR A 223 -30.74 8.48 -12.00
N VAL A 224 -30.17 9.62 -12.38
CA VAL A 224 -30.20 10.85 -11.59
C VAL A 224 -30.89 11.93 -12.41
N LYS A 225 -32.15 12.22 -12.07
CA LYS A 225 -32.78 13.49 -12.43
C LYS A 225 -31.97 14.57 -11.73
N VAL A 226 -31.14 15.28 -12.48
CA VAL A 226 -30.70 16.61 -12.08
C VAL A 226 -31.99 17.43 -11.98
N GLU A 227 -32.37 17.88 -10.79
CA GLU A 227 -33.37 18.93 -10.68
C GLU A 227 -32.79 20.18 -11.35
N GLU A 228 -33.12 20.35 -12.63
CA GLU A 228 -33.05 21.61 -13.35
C GLU A 228 -34.07 22.58 -12.73
N ASP A 229 -33.73 23.20 -11.60
CA ASP A 229 -34.54 24.32 -11.10
C ASP A 229 -33.71 25.46 -10.49
N VAL A 230 -32.59 25.83 -11.11
CA VAL A 230 -31.91 27.08 -10.71
C VAL A 230 -31.27 27.92 -11.82
N LEU A 231 -31.40 27.59 -13.10
CA LEU A 231 -30.88 28.48 -14.16
C LEU A 231 -31.85 28.59 -15.34
N ARG A 232 -33.04 29.15 -15.06
CA ARG A 232 -33.75 29.89 -16.11
C ARG A 232 -32.92 31.14 -16.45
N PRO A 233 -32.63 31.42 -17.74
CA PRO A 233 -31.98 32.65 -18.15
C PRO A 233 -32.77 33.86 -17.63
N ALA A 234 -32.06 34.87 -17.12
CA ALA A 234 -32.61 36.09 -16.51
C ALA A 234 -33.52 36.94 -17.44
N GLU A 235 -33.77 36.50 -18.66
CA GLU A 235 -34.53 37.23 -19.67
C GLU A 235 -36.05 37.08 -19.52
N GLU A 236 -36.54 36.07 -18.78
CA GLU A 236 -37.98 35.80 -18.63
C GLU A 236 -38.53 36.04 -17.21
N THR A 237 -37.73 36.59 -16.29
CA THR A 237 -38.19 36.98 -14.94
C THR A 237 -37.90 38.45 -14.63
N ALA A 238 -38.10 39.32 -15.61
CA ALA A 238 -38.38 40.72 -15.33
C ALA A 238 -39.89 40.84 -15.06
N PRO A 239 -40.35 41.02 -13.80
CA PRO A 239 -41.64 41.67 -13.63
C PRO A 239 -41.51 43.04 -14.29
N ALA A 240 -42.39 43.35 -15.23
CA ALA A 240 -42.55 44.70 -15.75
C ALA A 240 -42.95 45.62 -14.58
N SER A 241 -41.98 46.13 -13.84
CA SER A 241 -42.18 47.22 -12.89
C SER A 241 -41.79 48.51 -13.59
N SER A 242 -42.81 49.30 -13.88
CA SER A 242 -42.69 50.71 -14.22
C SER A 242 -42.01 51.45 -13.07
N GLY A 243 -40.70 51.61 -13.13
CA GLY A 243 -39.94 52.56 -12.31
C GLY A 243 -39.75 53.87 -13.07
N PRO A 244 -39.82 55.04 -12.40
CA PRO A 244 -39.77 56.35 -13.05
C PRO A 244 -38.41 56.64 -13.70
N THR A 245 -38.45 57.28 -14.88
CA THR A 245 -37.32 57.51 -15.80
C THR A 245 -36.53 58.80 -15.55
N THR A 246 -36.61 59.43 -14.37
CA THR A 246 -35.92 60.71 -14.12
C THR A 246 -35.34 60.85 -12.72
N LEU A 247 -34.07 61.26 -12.68
CA LEU A 247 -33.21 61.40 -11.49
C LEU A 247 -33.73 62.45 -10.47
N ASP A 248 -34.58 63.37 -10.92
CA ASP A 248 -35.25 64.39 -10.09
C ASP A 248 -36.34 63.83 -9.14
N GLU A 249 -36.90 62.65 -9.39
CA GLU A 249 -37.90 62.03 -8.48
C GLU A 249 -37.25 61.16 -7.39
N LEU A 250 -35.99 60.74 -7.57
CA LEU A 250 -35.29 59.86 -6.63
C LEU A 250 -34.71 60.62 -5.43
N PHE A 251 -34.36 61.89 -5.61
CA PHE A 251 -33.85 62.77 -4.56
C PHE A 251 -34.86 63.90 -4.32
N GLY A 252 -35.86 63.60 -3.50
CA GLY A 252 -37.00 64.48 -3.20
C GLY A 252 -36.61 65.95 -3.03
N LYS A 253 -37.25 66.79 -3.84
CA LYS A 253 -37.18 68.26 -3.80
C LYS A 253 -37.66 68.78 -2.44
N SER A 254 -36.73 69.25 -1.61
CA SER A 254 -37.07 70.01 -0.40
C SER A 254 -37.64 71.37 -0.79
N ALA A 255 -38.89 71.63 -0.40
CA ALA A 255 -39.51 72.96 -0.51
C ALA A 255 -38.76 73.98 0.38
N PRO A 256 -38.67 75.26 0.00
CA PRO A 256 -38.20 76.31 0.89
C PRO A 256 -39.25 76.55 1.99
N GLN A 257 -38.80 76.54 3.24
CA GLN A 257 -39.59 76.94 4.40
C GLN A 257 -39.33 78.44 4.61
N ASP A 258 -40.30 79.27 4.24
CA ASP A 258 -40.28 80.70 4.56
C ASP A 258 -40.34 80.86 6.09
N GLY A 259 -39.33 81.50 6.65
CA GLY A 259 -39.27 81.89 8.06
C GLY A 259 -39.81 83.30 8.21
N ASP A 260 -40.98 83.43 8.82
CA ASP A 260 -41.46 84.69 9.40
C ASP A 260 -40.75 84.90 10.76
N GLU A 261 -39.94 85.95 10.87
CA GLU A 261 -39.42 86.50 12.13
C GLU A 261 -40.30 87.70 12.55
N ASP A 262 -40.77 87.68 13.81
CA ASP A 262 -41.31 88.82 14.55
C ASP A 262 -40.22 89.86 14.88
#